data_AF-A0A8J2M039-F1
#
_entry.id   AF-A0A8J2M039-F1
#
_cell.length_a   1.000
_cell.length_b   1.000
_cell.length_c   1.000
_cell.angle_alpha   90.00
_cell.angle_beta   90.00
_cell.angle_gamma   90.00
#
_symmetry.space_group_name_H-M   'P 1'
#
loop_
_entity.id
_entity.type
_entity.pdbx_description
1 polymer ?
#
loop_
_entity_poly.entity_id
_entity_poly.type
_entity_poly.pdbx_seq_one_letter_code
_entity_poly.pdbx_strand_id
1 'polypeptide(L)'
;MKPNFTWLPSLLLLTLPCSFSADTKKLPSVFFGKYTLEKSINLDEYLTARGYKWFTRRLILIASVTKVIRKAASGLPSRYDMQTLTWKKNVLYTDFVLGTSFLSDHLEDGLFNVTIDTIKNGTVMTENVIRVENPEDDEMFQYTREDDYLIMRTTWKGVNAAGFYRKVCSYDINNYPEFC
;
A
#
# COMPACT_ATOMS: atom_id res chain seq x y z
N MET A 1 73.35 31.35 0.30
CA MET A 1 73.42 29.89 0.53
C MET A 1 72.05 29.41 0.99
N LYS A 2 71.52 28.34 0.39
CA LYS A 2 70.23 27.65 0.66
C LYS A 2 70.14 27.16 2.13
N PRO A 3 68.99 26.71 2.68
CA PRO A 3 67.70 26.35 2.04
C PRO A 3 66.44 26.84 2.78
N ASN A 4 65.26 26.61 2.20
CA ASN A 4 64.16 25.88 2.85
C ASN A 4 63.00 25.73 1.85
N PHE A 5 62.95 24.56 1.22
CA PHE A 5 61.88 24.15 0.30
C PHE A 5 60.95 23.25 1.11
N THR A 6 59.81 23.80 1.55
CA THR A 6 58.79 23.05 2.28
C THR A 6 58.00 22.19 1.32
N TRP A 7 58.02 20.89 1.57
CA TRP A 7 57.18 19.89 0.90
C TRP A 7 55.74 20.02 1.41
N LEU A 8 54.78 20.18 0.50
CA LEU A 8 53.36 19.92 0.79
C LEU A 8 53.06 18.46 0.45
N PRO A 9 52.48 17.66 1.36
CA PRO A 9 51.93 16.37 0.98
C PRO A 9 50.55 16.58 0.34
N SER A 10 50.39 16.11 -0.90
CA SER A 10 49.08 15.96 -1.55
C SER A 10 48.19 15.04 -0.71
N LEU A 11 47.11 15.59 -0.15
CA LEU A 11 46.02 14.80 0.42
C LEU A 11 45.19 14.20 -0.74
N LEU A 12 45.41 12.92 -1.04
CA LEU A 12 44.48 12.11 -1.82
C LEU A 12 43.22 11.87 -0.98
N LEU A 13 42.14 12.61 -1.26
CA LEU A 13 40.81 12.26 -0.75
C LEU A 13 40.36 10.95 -1.41
N LEU A 14 40.55 9.84 -0.70
CA LEU A 14 39.83 8.59 -0.96
C LEU A 14 38.35 8.82 -0.62
N THR A 15 37.53 9.07 -1.63
CA THR A 15 36.07 9.02 -1.48
C THR A 15 35.68 7.56 -1.25
N LEU A 16 35.54 7.16 0.01
CA LEU A 16 34.84 5.92 0.36
C LEU A 16 33.40 6.03 -0.18
N PRO A 17 32.94 5.14 -1.06
CA PRO A 17 31.52 5.02 -1.32
C PRO A 17 30.88 4.55 -0.02
N CYS A 18 30.19 5.46 0.66
CA CYS A 18 29.31 5.12 1.78
C CYS A 18 28.19 4.25 1.18
N SER A 19 28.33 2.93 1.28
CA SER A 19 27.24 2.02 0.96
C SER A 19 26.17 2.25 2.03
N PHE A 20 25.19 3.11 1.72
CA PHE A 20 23.95 3.13 2.46
C PHE A 20 23.32 1.74 2.31
N SER A 21 23.51 0.88 3.31
CA SER A 21 22.65 -0.27 3.50
C SER A 21 21.27 0.28 3.83
N ALA A 22 20.48 0.56 2.79
CA ALA A 22 19.07 0.83 2.96
C ALA A 22 18.46 -0.44 3.54
N ASP A 23 18.20 -0.42 4.84
CA ASP A 23 17.48 -1.49 5.52
C ASP A 23 16.13 -1.64 4.81
N THR A 24 16.01 -2.70 4.00
CA THR A 24 14.90 -2.83 3.09
C THR A 24 13.69 -3.22 3.92
N LYS A 25 12.80 -2.25 4.20
CA LYS A 25 11.55 -2.48 4.93
C LYS A 25 10.83 -3.70 4.35
N LYS A 26 10.41 -4.61 5.23
CA LYS A 26 9.65 -5.81 4.86
C LYS A 26 8.21 -5.67 5.31
N LEU A 27 7.27 -6.08 4.46
CA LEU A 27 5.86 -6.13 4.80
C LEU A 27 5.65 -7.29 5.78
N PRO A 28 5.12 -7.05 6.99
CA PRO A 28 4.89 -8.12 7.94
C PRO A 28 3.90 -9.16 7.40
N SER A 29 4.22 -10.44 7.61
CA SER A 29 3.44 -11.55 7.06
C SER A 29 2.01 -11.64 7.61
N VAL A 30 1.72 -10.96 8.72
CA VAL A 30 0.37 -10.87 9.30
C VAL A 30 -0.65 -10.26 8.33
N PHE A 31 -0.19 -9.44 7.37
CA PHE A 31 -1.05 -8.85 6.34
C PHE A 31 -1.30 -9.78 5.16
N PHE A 32 -0.52 -10.85 4.97
CA PHE A 32 -0.73 -11.76 3.85
C PHE A 32 -2.02 -12.55 4.01
N GLY A 33 -2.76 -12.69 2.91
CA GLY A 33 -4.05 -13.36 2.93
C GLY A 33 -5.00 -12.89 1.86
N LYS A 34 -6.13 -13.57 1.80
CA LYS A 34 -7.33 -13.16 1.07
C LYS A 34 -8.38 -12.73 2.10
N TYR A 35 -8.96 -11.56 1.90
CA TYR A 35 -9.88 -10.94 2.84
C TYR A 35 -11.11 -10.41 2.11
N THR A 36 -12.31 -10.82 2.52
CA THR A 36 -13.57 -10.36 1.92
C THR A 36 -14.26 -9.38 2.86
N LEU A 37 -14.69 -8.24 2.31
CA LEU A 37 -15.42 -7.21 3.05
C LEU A 37 -16.71 -7.81 3.61
N GLU A 38 -16.85 -7.77 4.93
CA GLU A 38 -18.04 -8.29 5.63
C GLU A 38 -18.94 -7.16 6.13
N LYS A 39 -18.32 -6.08 6.64
CA LYS A 39 -19.05 -4.93 7.16
C LYS A 39 -18.25 -3.65 7.03
N SER A 40 -18.94 -2.52 7.01
CA SER A 40 -18.35 -1.19 7.04
C SER A 40 -19.03 -0.33 8.09
N ILE A 41 -18.29 0.62 8.67
CA ILE A 41 -18.78 1.64 9.59
C ILE A 41 -18.67 2.99 8.88
N ASN A 42 -19.77 3.76 8.90
CA ASN A 42 -19.84 5.17 8.47
C ASN A 42 -19.39 5.42 7.01
N LEU A 43 -19.54 4.41 6.14
CA LEU A 43 -19.08 4.46 4.75
C LEU A 43 -19.96 5.37 3.88
N ASP A 44 -21.28 5.45 4.10
CA ASP A 44 -22.16 6.32 3.30
C ASP A 44 -21.87 7.81 3.58
N GLU A 45 -21.65 8.15 4.86
CA GLU A 45 -21.28 9.48 5.31
C GLU A 45 -19.91 9.88 4.74
N TYR A 46 -18.95 8.96 4.78
CA TYR A 46 -17.63 9.15 4.16
C TYR A 46 -17.74 9.41 2.66
N LEU A 47 -18.48 8.58 1.92
CA LEU A 47 -18.68 8.75 0.48
C LEU A 47 -19.43 10.05 0.17
N THR A 48 -20.37 10.47 1.03
CA THR A 48 -21.04 11.76 0.92
C THR A 48 -20.05 12.91 1.08
N ALA A 49 -19.15 12.85 2.07
CA ALA A 49 -18.09 13.85 2.27
C ALA A 49 -17.07 13.88 1.11
N ARG A 50 -16.82 12.74 0.46
CA ARG A 50 -16.04 12.63 -0.79
C ARG A 50 -16.77 13.20 -2.01
N GLY A 51 -18.07 13.53 -1.89
CA GLY A 51 -18.86 14.14 -2.96
C GLY A 51 -19.55 13.15 -3.90
N TYR A 52 -19.61 11.87 -3.55
CA TYR A 52 -20.29 10.86 -4.36
C TYR A 52 -21.80 11.10 -4.42
N LYS A 53 -22.36 10.99 -5.63
CA LYS A 53 -23.81 11.04 -5.87
C LYS A 53 -24.51 9.84 -5.24
N TRP A 54 -25.76 10.04 -4.81
CA TRP A 54 -26.56 9.05 -4.08
C TRP A 54 -26.60 7.66 -4.75
N PHE A 55 -26.85 7.60 -6.06
CA PHE A 55 -26.88 6.33 -6.80
C PHE A 55 -25.53 5.60 -6.77
N THR A 56 -24.42 6.32 -6.96
CA THR A 56 -23.08 5.73 -6.92
C THR A 56 -22.76 5.17 -5.53
N ARG A 57 -23.11 5.91 -4.47
CA ARG A 57 -22.91 5.44 -3.10
C ARG A 57 -23.66 4.13 -2.84
N ARG A 58 -24.92 4.04 -3.28
CA ARG A 58 -25.71 2.81 -3.11
C ARG A 58 -25.06 1.61 -3.77
N LEU A 59 -24.47 1.78 -4.96
CA LEU A 59 -23.74 0.73 -5.66
C LEU A 59 -22.45 0.33 -4.92
N ILE A 60 -21.71 1.29 -4.37
CA ILE A 60 -20.50 1.02 -3.59
C ILE A 60 -20.83 0.25 -2.31
N LEU A 61 -21.89 0.65 -1.59
CA LEU A 61 -22.30 0.03 -0.32
C LEU A 61 -22.72 -1.44 -0.46
N ILE A 62 -23.22 -1.85 -1.62
CA ILE A 62 -23.63 -3.24 -1.88
C ILE A 62 -22.55 -4.05 -2.62
N ALA A 63 -21.43 -3.43 -2.99
CA ALA A 63 -20.37 -4.10 -3.72
C ALA A 63 -19.63 -5.07 -2.81
N SER A 64 -19.48 -6.32 -3.27
CA SER A 64 -18.54 -7.25 -2.65
C SER A 64 -17.11 -6.86 -3.05
N VAL A 65 -16.25 -6.69 -2.05
CA VAL A 65 -14.84 -6.34 -2.23
C VAL A 65 -13.97 -7.40 -1.58
N THR A 66 -13.04 -7.97 -2.33
CA THR A 66 -12.05 -8.91 -1.80
C THR A 66 -10.65 -8.36 -2.01
N LYS A 67 -9.88 -8.24 -0.93
CA LYS A 67 -8.47 -7.87 -0.99
C LYS A 67 -7.60 -9.12 -0.94
N VAL A 68 -6.55 -9.18 -1.75
CA VAL A 68 -5.52 -10.23 -1.71
C VAL A 68 -4.19 -9.53 -1.51
N ILE A 69 -3.41 -9.95 -0.52
CA ILE A 69 -2.08 -9.41 -0.24
C ILE A 69 -1.10 -10.57 -0.14
N ARG A 70 -0.01 -10.52 -0.90
CA ARG A 70 0.97 -11.61 -0.97
C ARG A 70 2.35 -11.14 -1.37
N LYS A 71 3.33 -12.05 -1.28
CA LYS A 71 4.64 -11.87 -1.93
C LYS A 71 4.45 -11.80 -3.43
N ALA A 72 5.26 -11.01 -4.11
CA ALA A 72 5.14 -10.84 -5.55
C ALA A 72 5.40 -12.15 -6.30
N ALA A 73 4.63 -12.38 -7.36
CA ALA A 73 4.79 -13.55 -8.22
C ALA A 73 6.15 -13.61 -8.94
N SER A 74 6.83 -12.47 -9.11
CA SER A 74 8.18 -12.39 -9.69
C SER A 74 9.24 -13.15 -8.88
N GLY A 75 8.99 -13.40 -7.59
CA GLY A 75 9.93 -14.04 -6.68
C GLY A 75 11.07 -13.13 -6.21
N LEU A 76 11.08 -11.85 -6.63
CA LEU A 76 12.10 -10.90 -6.20
C LEU A 76 11.97 -10.57 -4.70
N PRO A 77 13.08 -10.41 -3.97
CA PRO A 77 13.05 -10.11 -2.55
C PRO A 77 12.41 -8.74 -2.28
N SER A 78 11.64 -8.65 -1.20
CA SER A 78 10.98 -7.42 -0.75
C SER A 78 10.02 -6.80 -1.78
N ARG A 79 9.42 -7.64 -2.62
CA ARG A 79 8.38 -7.28 -3.59
C ARG A 79 7.07 -7.95 -3.22
N TYR A 80 5.96 -7.24 -3.43
CA TYR A 80 4.64 -7.69 -3.03
C TYR A 80 3.61 -7.43 -4.12
N ASP A 81 2.54 -8.23 -4.09
CA ASP A 81 1.35 -8.00 -4.91
C ASP A 81 0.16 -7.71 -3.99
N MET A 82 -0.68 -6.78 -4.41
CA MET A 82 -1.95 -6.47 -3.76
C MET A 82 -3.05 -6.34 -4.80
N GLN A 83 -4.18 -6.99 -4.55
CA GLN A 83 -5.32 -6.97 -5.45
C GLN A 83 -6.54 -6.50 -4.69
N THR A 84 -7.35 -5.65 -5.32
CA THR A 84 -8.71 -5.34 -4.87
C THR A 84 -9.67 -5.83 -5.95
N LEU A 85 -10.36 -6.91 -5.64
CA LEU A 85 -11.28 -7.62 -6.54
C LEU A 85 -12.71 -7.16 -6.25
N THR A 86 -13.41 -6.76 -7.30
CA THR A 86 -14.84 -6.40 -7.25
C THR A 86 -15.56 -7.05 -8.42
N TRP A 87 -16.88 -6.95 -8.45
CA TRP A 87 -17.67 -7.49 -9.57
C TRP A 87 -17.50 -6.70 -10.88
N LYS A 88 -17.13 -5.42 -10.81
CA LYS A 88 -17.10 -4.50 -11.98
C LYS A 88 -15.69 -4.25 -12.50
N LYS A 89 -14.76 -3.88 -11.60
CA LYS A 89 -13.37 -3.52 -11.93
C LYS A 89 -12.44 -4.06 -10.86
N ASN A 90 -11.34 -4.67 -11.29
CA ASN A 90 -10.29 -5.13 -10.40
C ASN A 90 -9.12 -4.14 -10.44
N VAL A 91 -8.47 -3.94 -9.30
CA VAL A 91 -7.24 -3.17 -9.17
C VAL A 91 -6.11 -4.12 -8.80
N LEU A 92 -5.02 -4.07 -9.54
CA LEU A 92 -3.88 -4.98 -9.40
C LEU A 92 -2.61 -4.16 -9.23
N TYR A 93 -2.02 -4.23 -8.04
CA TYR A 93 -0.70 -3.72 -7.74
C TYR A 93 0.28 -4.88 -7.77
N THR A 94 1.23 -4.85 -8.70
CA THR A 94 2.20 -5.92 -8.91
C THR A 94 3.61 -5.44 -8.62
N ASP A 95 4.42 -6.28 -7.97
CA ASP A 95 5.84 -6.03 -7.76
C ASP A 95 6.18 -4.70 -7.05
N PHE A 96 5.28 -4.22 -6.19
CA PHE A 96 5.51 -2.97 -5.47
C PHE A 96 6.55 -3.14 -4.37
N VAL A 97 7.25 -2.04 -4.07
CA VAL A 97 8.24 -1.93 -2.98
C VAL A 97 7.70 -0.96 -1.95
N LEU A 98 7.87 -1.29 -0.66
CA LEU A 98 7.41 -0.41 0.41
C LEU A 98 8.11 0.96 0.34
N GLY A 99 7.32 2.02 0.50
CA GLY A 99 7.78 3.41 0.50
C GLY A 99 8.14 3.96 -0.90
N THR A 100 7.97 3.17 -1.96
CA THR A 100 8.20 3.63 -3.35
C THR A 100 6.86 3.82 -4.05
N SER A 101 6.63 5.01 -4.58
CA SER A 101 5.42 5.32 -5.33
C SER A 101 5.44 4.70 -6.72
N PHE A 102 4.28 4.31 -7.24
CA PHE A 102 4.10 3.79 -8.58
C PHE A 102 2.75 4.24 -9.18
N LEU A 103 2.69 4.32 -10.50
CA LEU A 103 1.46 4.67 -11.21
C LEU A 103 0.55 3.45 -11.34
N SER A 104 -0.73 3.63 -11.07
CA SER A 104 -1.73 2.58 -11.24
C SER A 104 -3.13 3.15 -11.48
N ASP A 105 -3.97 2.35 -12.12
CA ASP A 105 -5.41 2.59 -12.11
C ASP A 105 -5.97 2.31 -10.71
N HIS A 106 -7.11 2.92 -10.39
CA HIS A 106 -7.86 2.61 -9.18
C HIS A 106 -9.29 2.16 -9.52
N LEU A 107 -10.14 1.94 -8.50
CA LEU A 107 -11.54 1.60 -8.75
C LEU A 107 -12.30 2.75 -9.42
N GLU A 108 -11.90 3.97 -9.11
CA GLU A 108 -12.30 5.17 -9.83
C GLU A 108 -11.59 5.30 -11.18
N ASP A 109 -12.16 6.12 -12.06
CA ASP A 109 -11.53 6.45 -13.33
C ASP A 109 -10.40 7.46 -13.11
N GLY A 110 -9.35 7.35 -13.91
CA GLY A 110 -8.15 8.17 -13.81
C GLY A 110 -6.91 7.39 -13.38
N LEU A 111 -5.78 8.09 -13.37
CA LEU A 111 -4.48 7.55 -12.99
C LEU A 111 -4.06 8.07 -11.62
N PHE A 112 -3.50 7.19 -10.81
CA PHE A 112 -3.13 7.49 -9.43
C PHE A 112 -1.67 7.15 -9.18
N ASN A 113 -1.01 7.99 -8.38
CA ASN A 113 0.27 7.69 -7.79
C ASN A 113 0.02 7.01 -6.44
N VAL A 114 0.33 5.71 -6.38
CA VAL A 114 0.06 4.86 -5.22
C VAL A 114 1.35 4.60 -4.47
N THR A 115 1.32 4.70 -3.14
CA THR A 115 2.44 4.33 -2.27
C THR A 115 1.95 3.40 -1.18
N ILE A 116 2.49 2.18 -1.13
CA ILE A 116 2.27 1.26 -0.01
C ILE A 116 3.46 1.35 0.94
N ASP A 117 3.23 1.49 2.24
CA ASP A 117 4.30 1.44 3.25
C ASP A 117 3.77 0.83 4.55
N THR A 118 4.60 0.81 5.58
CA THR A 118 4.24 0.45 6.94
C THR A 118 4.75 1.49 7.93
N ILE A 119 3.95 1.75 8.96
CA ILE A 119 4.25 2.64 10.08
C ILE A 119 4.12 1.88 11.41
N LYS A 120 4.47 2.54 12.53
CA LYS A 120 4.40 1.96 13.88
C LYS A 120 5.09 0.59 13.96
N ASN A 121 6.33 0.52 13.48
CA ASN A 121 7.16 -0.70 13.45
C ASN A 121 6.49 -1.88 12.72
N GLY A 122 5.77 -1.61 11.63
CA GLY A 122 5.13 -2.65 10.82
C GLY A 122 3.72 -3.04 11.28
N THR A 123 3.21 -2.50 12.40
CA THR A 123 1.88 -2.88 12.90
C THR A 123 0.72 -2.28 12.10
N VAL A 124 0.99 -1.22 11.31
CA VAL A 124 0.01 -0.59 10.43
C VAL A 124 0.58 -0.55 9.02
N MET A 125 -0.13 -1.13 8.05
CA MET A 125 0.15 -0.95 6.64
C MET A 125 -0.63 0.26 6.13
N THR A 126 -0.03 1.08 5.29
CA THR A 126 -0.64 2.28 4.69
C THR A 126 -0.68 2.16 3.18
N GLU A 127 -1.78 2.58 2.58
CA GLU A 127 -1.95 2.75 1.14
C GLU A 127 -2.30 4.21 0.91
N ASN A 128 -1.36 4.97 0.35
CA ASN A 128 -1.60 6.34 -0.05
C ASN A 128 -1.91 6.40 -1.54
N VAL A 129 -3.00 7.07 -1.91
CA VAL A 129 -3.52 7.13 -3.29
C VAL A 129 -3.72 8.59 -3.66
N ILE A 130 -2.85 9.11 -4.51
CA ILE A 130 -2.91 10.52 -4.97
C ILE A 130 -3.31 10.55 -6.43
N ARG A 131 -4.38 11.26 -6.78
CA ARG A 131 -4.78 11.41 -8.18
C ARG A 131 -3.77 12.27 -8.95
N VAL A 132 -3.30 11.78 -10.11
CA VAL A 132 -2.29 12.48 -10.91
C VAL A 132 -2.82 13.83 -11.45
N GLU A 133 -4.07 13.86 -11.92
CA GLU A 133 -4.70 15.09 -12.45
C GLU A 133 -5.14 16.08 -11.36
N ASN A 134 -5.29 15.63 -10.11
CA ASN A 134 -5.66 16.48 -8.99
C ASN A 134 -4.91 16.03 -7.72
N PRO A 135 -3.70 16.57 -7.47
CA PRO A 135 -2.90 16.18 -6.31
C PRO A 135 -3.54 16.52 -4.94
N GLU A 136 -4.58 17.35 -4.89
CA GLU A 136 -5.35 17.60 -3.66
C GLU A 136 -6.29 16.42 -3.30
N ASP A 137 -6.56 15.54 -4.26
CA ASP A 137 -7.24 14.26 -4.04
C ASP A 137 -6.23 13.21 -3.56
N ASP A 138 -5.80 13.38 -2.31
CA ASP A 138 -4.83 12.57 -1.57
C ASP A 138 -5.56 11.73 -0.50
N GLU A 139 -5.74 10.44 -0.78
CA GLU A 139 -6.49 9.52 0.06
C GLU A 139 -5.59 8.50 0.74
N MET A 140 -5.64 8.47 2.07
CA MET A 140 -4.85 7.58 2.91
C MET A 140 -5.70 6.49 3.54
N PHE A 141 -5.40 5.24 3.22
CA PHE A 141 -5.97 4.08 3.89
C PHE A 141 -4.97 3.47 4.87
N GLN A 142 -5.44 3.14 6.07
CA GLN A 142 -4.66 2.44 7.10
C GLN A 142 -5.24 1.07 7.36
N TYR A 143 -4.37 0.06 7.42
CA TYR A 143 -4.75 -1.33 7.63
C TYR A 143 -4.12 -1.87 8.91
N THR A 144 -4.93 -2.48 9.76
CA THR A 144 -4.47 -3.28 10.92
C THR A 144 -5.00 -4.69 10.85
N ARG A 145 -4.37 -5.60 11.62
CA ARG A 145 -4.84 -6.96 11.80
C ARG A 145 -5.33 -7.14 13.22
N GLU A 146 -6.58 -7.57 13.34
CA GLU A 146 -7.23 -7.95 14.60
C GLU A 146 -7.89 -9.31 14.34
N ASP A 147 -7.38 -10.37 14.95
CA ASP A 147 -7.82 -11.77 14.73
C ASP A 147 -7.96 -12.12 13.23
N ASP A 148 -9.15 -12.52 12.81
CA ASP A 148 -9.46 -12.86 11.42
C ASP A 148 -9.75 -11.64 10.53
N TYR A 149 -9.65 -10.41 11.03
CA TYR A 149 -10.03 -9.20 10.30
C TYR A 149 -8.86 -8.33 9.87
N LEU A 150 -8.73 -8.11 8.56
CA LEU A 150 -8.02 -6.95 8.02
C LEU A 150 -8.95 -5.74 8.13
N ILE A 151 -8.61 -4.78 8.99
CA ILE A 151 -9.43 -3.61 9.23
C ILE A 151 -8.81 -2.42 8.51
N MET A 152 -9.50 -1.94 7.49
CA MET A 152 -9.18 -0.72 6.77
C MET A 152 -9.85 0.47 7.45
N ARG A 153 -9.12 1.57 7.65
CA ARG A 153 -9.63 2.84 8.18
C ARG A 153 -9.20 3.97 7.25
N THR A 154 -10.08 4.93 7.05
CA THR A 154 -9.82 6.13 6.24
C THR A 154 -10.56 7.33 6.82
N THR A 155 -10.10 8.52 6.48
CA THR A 155 -10.64 9.80 6.93
C THR A 155 -10.67 10.79 5.78
N TRP A 156 -11.80 11.47 5.60
CA TRP A 156 -11.91 12.56 4.64
C TRP A 156 -12.66 13.73 5.25
N LYS A 157 -12.03 14.92 5.27
CA LYS A 157 -12.60 16.15 5.84
C LYS A 157 -13.20 15.94 7.24
N GLY A 158 -12.53 15.15 8.09
CA GLY A 158 -12.95 14.83 9.45
C GLY A 158 -13.97 13.70 9.58
N VAL A 159 -14.49 13.15 8.48
CA VAL A 159 -15.38 11.99 8.49
C VAL A 159 -14.56 10.71 8.40
N ASN A 160 -14.68 9.86 9.41
CA ASN A 160 -13.97 8.58 9.48
C ASN A 160 -14.85 7.45 8.96
N ALA A 161 -14.27 6.50 8.24
CA ALA A 161 -14.90 5.24 7.88
C ALA A 161 -13.97 4.06 8.16
N ALA A 162 -14.58 2.88 8.34
CA ALA A 162 -13.83 1.64 8.47
C ALA A 162 -14.48 0.51 7.67
N GLY A 163 -13.66 -0.36 7.08
CA GLY A 163 -14.06 -1.61 6.45
C GLY A 163 -13.42 -2.80 7.16
N PHE A 164 -14.21 -3.80 7.49
CA PHE A 164 -13.77 -5.02 8.16
C PHE A 164 -13.79 -6.16 7.15
N TYR A 165 -12.61 -6.61 6.75
CA TYR A 165 -12.45 -7.68 5.78
C TYR A 165 -12.06 -8.96 6.51
N ARG A 166 -12.93 -9.97 6.47
CA ARG A 166 -12.66 -11.27 7.11
C ARG A 166 -11.73 -12.09 6.25
N LYS A 167 -10.71 -12.69 6.86
CA LYS A 167 -9.80 -13.65 6.22
C LYS A 167 -10.60 -14.84 5.72
N VAL A 168 -10.38 -15.22 4.47
CA VAL A 168 -11.01 -16.39 3.86
C VAL A 168 -9.93 -17.34 3.38
N CYS A 169 -10.20 -18.63 3.51
CA CYS A 169 -9.32 -19.63 2.93
C CYS A 169 -9.32 -19.49 1.41
N SER A 170 -8.14 -19.55 0.78
CA SER A 170 -8.01 -19.67 -0.66
C SER A 170 -7.14 -20.86 -1.02
N TYR A 171 -7.43 -21.41 -2.19
CA TYR A 171 -6.73 -22.53 -2.77
C TYR A 171 -6.25 -22.14 -4.16
N ASP A 172 -5.08 -22.64 -4.55
CA ASP A 172 -4.55 -22.46 -5.89
C ASP A 172 -5.33 -23.30 -6.92
N ILE A 173 -4.93 -23.24 -8.19
CA ILE A 173 -5.55 -24.00 -9.28
C ILE A 173 -5.45 -25.52 -9.11
N ASN A 174 -4.53 -26.00 -8.26
CA ASN A 174 -4.32 -27.41 -7.93
C ASN A 174 -5.01 -27.80 -6.61
N ASN A 175 -5.83 -26.90 -6.05
CA ASN A 175 -6.52 -27.06 -4.78
C ASN A 175 -5.59 -27.13 -3.55
N TYR A 176 -4.36 -26.60 -3.63
CA TYR A 176 -3.49 -26.42 -2.48
C TYR A 176 -3.83 -25.13 -1.74
N PRO A 177 -3.86 -25.15 -0.39
CA PRO A 177 -4.15 -23.95 0.39
C PRO A 177 -3.07 -22.88 0.14
N GLU A 178 -3.47 -21.73 -0.41
CA GLU A 178 -2.62 -20.56 -0.62
C GLU A 178 -2.68 -19.65 0.61
N PHE A 179 -3.88 -19.44 1.16
CA PHE A 179 -4.11 -18.74 2.43
C PHE A 179 -5.09 -19.57 3.25
N CYS A 180 -4.67 -20.11 4.40
CA CYS A 180 -5.53 -20.74 5.41
C CYS A 180 -4.99 -20.33 6.78
#